data_AF-A0AAU9JMI3-F1
#
_entry.id   AF-A0AAU9JMI3-F1
#
_cell.length_a   1.000
_cell.length_b   1.000
_cell.length_c   1.000
_cell.angle_alpha   90.00
_cell.angle_beta   90.00
_cell.angle_gamma   90.00
#
_symmetry.space_group_name_H-M   'P 1'
#
loop_
_entity.id
_entity.type
_entity.pdbx_description
1 polymer ?
#
loop_
_entity_poly.entity_id
_entity_poly.type
_entity_poly.pdbx_seq_one_letter_code
_entity_poly.pdbx_strand_id
1 'polypeptide(L)'
;MDQSSDVEVESEEEAVSGEEEVESGEEVGSEEVGSEEQEEEEQEEEEQEEEEQEEEEQEEEEQEEEEQEEEEQEEEEEQEEEAEQEEQEEQEEEEQEEQEEEEQEEEEGEEAEGEEEAEPEVNSSAEAEQEDDLEALKLEHDELEAKLEDLRNHPRLSAAPPQPANFQNFDKEIEACQVKISELNQQIVKEKAEYRKLLVEKEYIQSTITEDKSEFSQLTRRINELSAENQRLIEQKMNSDKEEAQQSLELMKNKNPKLFFLMTKTMQAEENNQNLKIAMAELTRTRNDIRMEYYDITSKLTYEDQLKSGQRSMEQNIEEYEKKNKELEGKLNQRKVQLKDFERLKDRPHVKKYLRRFQTLEKEHQYFQEKIRGIYDDFDECELKMLEKTKGLTKMSETEMCKRLREEIRSMESQIIQLTKEDKEKERTLKELKFNYEEIGKQVTVFSRCVTPMSLSQPEQTPAAVKEKEPKSPKRKKVSEEQKRQKLVLLIEKELQGGQPDKILKELKTIGKPNQGVASKIVEINRGEFLSQYKPAPSLG
;
A
#
# COMPACT_ATOMS: atom_id res chain seq x y z
N MET A 1 42.42 1.88 27.22
CA MET A 1 43.19 3.14 27.23
C MET A 1 42.16 4.19 27.52
N ASP A 2 41.99 4.46 28.80
CA ASP A 2 41.10 5.47 29.36
C ASP A 2 41.62 6.87 29.03
N GLN A 3 40.73 7.76 28.60
CA GLN A 3 40.88 9.19 28.83
C GLN A 3 39.51 9.76 29.19
N SER A 4 39.34 9.97 30.49
CA SER A 4 38.33 10.80 31.12
C SER A 4 38.65 12.28 30.86
N SER A 5 37.63 13.09 30.63
CA SER A 5 37.72 14.54 30.80
C SER A 5 36.45 15.03 31.49
N ASP A 6 36.61 15.28 32.79
CA ASP A 6 35.72 16.05 33.64
C ASP A 6 35.55 17.48 33.10
N VAL A 7 34.31 17.98 33.12
CA VAL A 7 34.01 19.40 32.98
C VAL A 7 33.25 19.80 34.25
N GLU A 8 33.94 20.56 35.09
CA GLU A 8 33.38 21.25 36.26
C GLU A 8 32.53 22.44 35.77
N VAL A 9 31.31 22.55 36.29
CA VAL A 9 30.46 23.73 36.15
C VAL A 9 30.45 24.39 37.53
N GLU A 10 31.13 25.53 37.65
CA GLU A 10 31.06 26.40 38.81
C GLU A 10 29.78 27.24 38.73
N SER A 11 29.00 27.21 39.81
CA SER A 11 27.81 28.02 40.05
C SER A 11 28.18 29.18 40.97
N GLU A 12 28.04 30.43 40.50
CA GLU A 12 28.14 31.63 41.32
C GLU A 12 26.73 31.99 41.84
N GLU A 13 26.53 31.81 43.16
CA GLU A 13 25.46 32.43 43.94
C GLU A 13 26.06 33.68 44.62
N GLU A 14 25.58 34.88 44.31
CA GLU A 14 25.85 36.07 45.12
C GLU A 14 24.67 36.38 46.04
N ALA A 15 24.98 36.47 47.33
CA ALA A 15 24.07 36.71 48.43
C ALA A 15 24.07 38.20 48.80
N VAL A 16 22.87 38.77 48.90
CA VAL A 16 22.59 40.09 49.49
C VAL A 16 22.54 39.96 51.01
N SER A 17 23.40 40.70 51.71
CA SER A 17 23.21 41.00 53.14
C SER A 17 24.00 42.25 53.52
N GLY A 18 23.29 43.31 53.93
CA GLY A 18 23.85 44.49 54.58
C GLY A 18 22.96 44.91 55.74
N GLU A 19 23.29 44.40 56.93
CA GLU A 19 22.63 44.69 58.21
C GLU A 19 22.99 46.09 58.76
N GLU A 20 22.04 46.62 59.52
CA GLU A 20 22.11 47.78 60.40
C GLU A 20 23.29 47.74 61.40
N GLU A 21 23.91 48.89 61.67
CA GLU A 21 24.54 49.14 62.97
C GLU A 21 24.13 50.51 63.53
N VAL A 22 23.45 50.43 64.67
CA VAL A 22 23.18 51.50 65.63
C VAL A 22 24.42 51.70 66.51
N GLU A 23 24.95 52.92 66.64
CA GLU A 23 25.71 53.28 67.85
C GLU A 23 25.56 54.75 68.26
N SER A 24 25.34 54.89 69.56
CA SER A 24 24.99 56.07 70.36
C SER A 24 26.17 56.96 70.76
N GLY A 25 25.93 58.25 71.06
CA GLY A 25 26.82 58.98 71.98
C GLY A 25 26.71 60.52 72.11
N GLU A 26 25.97 60.96 73.14
CA GLU A 26 26.19 62.11 74.04
C GLU A 26 26.36 63.58 73.56
N GLU A 27 25.34 64.38 73.93
CA GLU A 27 25.36 65.67 74.66
C GLU A 27 26.52 66.68 74.42
N VAL A 28 26.18 67.91 74.01
CA VAL A 28 26.27 69.16 74.80
C VAL A 28 25.69 70.31 73.95
N GLY A 29 24.79 71.09 74.54
CA GLY A 29 23.99 72.09 73.82
C GLY A 29 24.64 73.46 73.63
N SER A 30 23.96 74.29 72.85
CA SER A 30 23.79 75.74 73.06
C SER A 30 23.02 76.35 71.90
N GLU A 31 21.92 77.01 72.23
CA GLU A 31 21.46 78.29 71.67
C GLU A 31 21.35 78.45 70.14
N GLU A 32 20.09 78.53 69.70
CA GLU A 32 19.61 79.55 68.76
C GLU A 32 20.09 79.43 67.30
N VAL A 33 19.80 78.29 66.66
CA VAL A 33 19.66 78.17 65.20
C VAL A 33 18.51 77.19 64.97
N GLY A 34 17.36 77.66 64.51
CA GLY A 34 16.13 76.85 64.46
C GLY A 34 15.25 77.19 63.28
N SER A 35 15.87 77.56 62.16
CA SER A 35 15.14 77.85 60.91
C SER A 35 15.88 77.43 59.64
N GLU A 36 17.13 76.94 59.72
CA GLU A 36 17.86 76.45 58.54
C GLU A 36 17.88 74.91 58.50
N GLU A 37 18.10 74.22 59.63
CA GLU A 37 17.99 72.74 59.68
C GLU A 37 16.58 72.22 59.40
N GLN A 38 15.54 73.02 59.69
CA GLN A 38 14.16 72.63 59.40
C GLN A 38 13.77 72.87 57.92
N GLU A 39 14.48 73.78 57.22
CA GLU A 39 14.32 73.97 55.76
C GLU A 39 15.13 72.91 54.98
N GLU A 40 16.24 72.42 55.51
CA GLU A 40 16.99 71.30 54.92
C GLU A 40 16.26 69.95 55.07
N GLU A 41 15.64 69.66 56.24
CA GLU A 41 14.79 68.45 56.39
C GLU A 41 13.54 68.49 55.49
N GLU A 42 12.89 69.65 55.32
CA GLU A 42 11.75 69.77 54.37
C GLU A 42 12.18 69.64 52.90
N GLN A 43 13.41 70.02 52.55
CA GLN A 43 13.94 69.82 51.19
C GLN A 43 14.35 68.37 50.90
N GLU A 44 14.92 67.65 51.88
CA GLU A 44 15.23 66.22 51.71
C GLU A 44 13.94 65.37 51.66
N GLU A 45 12.89 65.73 52.39
CA GLU A 45 11.56 65.07 52.25
C GLU A 45 10.93 65.36 50.87
N GLU A 46 11.03 66.59 50.34
CA GLU A 46 10.53 66.91 48.99
C GLU A 46 11.32 66.17 47.88
N GLU A 47 12.65 66.05 47.99
CA GLU A 47 13.45 65.28 47.03
C GLU A 47 13.13 63.77 47.08
N GLN A 48 12.87 63.20 48.26
CA GLN A 48 12.44 61.80 48.38
C GLN A 48 11.03 61.57 47.82
N GLU A 49 10.08 62.49 48.04
CA GLU A 49 8.74 62.38 47.42
C GLU A 49 8.79 62.54 45.89
N GLU A 50 9.72 63.32 45.32
CA GLU A 50 9.94 63.38 43.87
C GLU A 50 10.57 62.08 43.32
N GLU A 51 11.56 61.49 44.01
CA GLU A 51 12.15 60.20 43.59
C GLU A 51 11.13 59.04 43.67
N GLU A 52 10.30 58.97 44.72
CA GLU A 52 9.24 57.95 44.81
C GLU A 52 8.18 58.12 43.70
N GLN A 53 7.86 59.35 43.29
CA GLN A 53 6.96 59.59 42.17
C GLN A 53 7.57 59.23 40.80
N GLU A 54 8.87 59.47 40.59
CA GLU A 54 9.54 59.05 39.35
C GLU A 54 9.67 57.51 39.25
N GLU A 55 9.83 56.81 40.37
CA GLU A 55 9.78 55.33 40.40
C GLU A 55 8.37 54.79 40.12
N GLU A 56 7.32 55.38 40.71
CA GLU A 56 5.93 54.99 40.40
C GLU A 56 5.56 55.24 38.92
N GLU A 57 5.99 56.36 38.32
CA GLU A 57 5.75 56.61 36.89
C GLU A 57 6.51 55.60 35.99
N GLN A 58 7.71 55.16 36.37
CA GLN A 58 8.44 54.13 35.62
C GLN A 58 7.79 52.74 35.74
N GLU A 59 7.30 52.36 36.93
CA GLU A 59 6.57 51.10 37.09
C GLU A 59 5.25 51.08 36.31
N GLU A 60 4.54 52.23 36.19
CA GLU A 60 3.36 52.33 35.33
C GLU A 60 3.71 52.23 33.83
N GLU A 61 4.82 52.84 33.37
CA GLU A 61 5.28 52.71 31.97
C GLU A 61 5.70 51.26 31.63
N GLU A 62 6.39 50.55 32.53
CA GLU A 62 6.76 49.14 32.30
C GLU A 62 5.52 48.22 32.25
N GLN A 63 4.50 48.48 33.08
CA GLN A 63 3.24 47.72 33.02
C GLN A 63 2.45 47.98 31.73
N GLU A 64 2.42 49.22 31.23
CA GLU A 64 1.77 49.52 29.94
C GLU A 64 2.51 48.88 28.75
N GLU A 65 3.83 48.75 28.80
CA GLU A 65 4.60 48.01 27.78
C GLU A 65 4.33 46.50 27.82
N GLU A 66 4.27 45.89 29.02
CA GLU A 66 3.92 44.46 29.14
C GLU A 66 2.49 44.15 28.65
N GLU A 67 1.50 45.01 28.96
CA GLU A 67 0.13 44.83 28.46
C GLU A 67 0.05 44.98 26.92
N GLN A 68 0.85 45.86 26.31
CA GLN A 68 0.92 45.97 24.84
C GLN A 68 1.58 44.76 24.19
N GLU A 69 2.63 44.19 24.78
CA GLU A 69 3.26 42.97 24.26
C GLU A 69 2.32 41.75 24.36
N GLU A 70 1.50 41.64 25.41
CA GLU A 70 0.47 40.60 25.51
C GLU A 70 -0.65 40.79 24.46
N GLU A 71 -1.14 42.01 24.22
CA GLU A 71 -2.14 42.27 23.17
C GLU A 71 -1.58 41.97 21.76
N GLU A 72 -0.32 42.33 21.46
CA GLU A 72 0.29 41.99 20.17
C GLU A 72 0.46 40.47 19.98
N GLN A 73 0.77 39.72 21.04
CA GLN A 73 0.83 38.25 20.97
C GLN A 73 -0.54 37.60 20.76
N GLU A 74 -1.60 38.08 21.43
CA GLU A 74 -2.96 37.57 21.20
C GLU A 74 -3.44 37.86 19.76
N GLU A 75 -3.14 39.04 19.21
CA GLU A 75 -3.47 39.36 17.80
C GLU A 75 -2.69 38.49 16.80
N GLU A 76 -1.44 38.11 17.11
CA GLU A 76 -0.63 37.24 16.25
C GLU A 76 -1.13 35.79 16.28
N GLU A 77 -1.52 35.27 17.46
CA GLU A 77 -2.15 33.94 17.60
C GLU A 77 -3.52 33.87 16.90
N GLU A 78 -4.38 34.90 17.01
CA GLU A 78 -5.66 34.94 16.29
C GLU A 78 -5.47 34.93 14.76
N GLN A 79 -4.44 35.64 14.25
CA GLN A 79 -4.13 35.63 12.82
C GLN A 79 -3.58 34.29 12.33
N GLU A 80 -2.79 33.59 13.15
CA GLU A 80 -2.29 32.26 12.80
C GLU A 80 -3.43 31.22 12.79
N GLU A 81 -4.36 31.28 13.75
CA GLU A 81 -5.55 30.42 13.76
C GLU A 81 -6.49 30.70 12.57
N GLU A 82 -6.68 31.97 12.18
CA GLU A 82 -7.51 32.33 11.01
C GLU A 82 -6.87 31.84 9.71
N ALA A 83 -5.54 31.95 9.57
CA ALA A 83 -4.81 31.44 8.41
C ALA A 83 -4.85 29.92 8.29
N GLU A 84 -4.69 29.18 9.41
CA GLU A 84 -4.84 27.71 9.41
C GLU A 84 -6.27 27.28 9.02
N GLN A 85 -7.29 28.08 9.38
CA GLN A 85 -8.68 27.79 9.05
C GLN A 85 -8.98 28.04 7.57
N GLU A 86 -8.46 29.12 6.97
CA GLU A 86 -8.54 29.36 5.52
C GLU A 86 -7.82 28.26 4.73
N GLU A 87 -6.64 27.82 5.14
CA GLU A 87 -5.90 26.75 4.44
C GLU A 87 -6.66 25.41 4.49
N GLN A 88 -7.39 25.14 5.58
CA GLN A 88 -8.22 23.95 5.71
C GLN A 88 -9.48 24.01 4.83
N GLU A 89 -10.10 25.18 4.69
CA GLU A 89 -11.24 25.39 3.78
C GLU A 89 -10.82 25.28 2.30
N GLU A 90 -9.65 25.81 1.91
CA GLU A 90 -9.11 25.64 0.54
C GLU A 90 -8.85 24.17 0.20
N GLN A 91 -8.29 23.38 1.13
CA GLN A 91 -8.09 21.94 0.91
C GLN A 91 -9.41 21.16 0.77
N GLU A 92 -10.45 21.52 1.52
CA GLU A 92 -11.78 20.88 1.37
C GLU A 92 -12.47 21.27 0.05
N GLU A 93 -12.25 22.49 -0.47
CA GLU A 93 -12.73 22.88 -1.80
C GLU A 93 -11.98 22.16 -2.93
N GLU A 94 -10.65 22.02 -2.85
CA GLU A 94 -9.87 21.27 -3.84
C GLU A 94 -10.27 19.77 -3.90
N GLU A 95 -10.46 19.11 -2.75
CA GLU A 95 -10.93 17.71 -2.72
C GLU A 95 -12.35 17.54 -3.32
N GLN A 96 -13.20 18.57 -3.21
CA GLN A 96 -14.53 18.56 -3.85
C GLN A 96 -14.45 18.77 -5.36
N GLU A 97 -13.60 19.68 -5.84
CA GLU A 97 -13.41 19.87 -7.28
C GLU A 97 -12.79 18.63 -7.95
N GLU A 98 -11.83 17.95 -7.32
CA GLU A 98 -11.29 16.68 -7.84
C GLU A 98 -12.38 15.58 -7.95
N GLN A 99 -13.26 15.47 -6.95
CA GLN A 99 -14.37 14.49 -7.01
C GLN A 99 -15.39 14.82 -8.11
N GLU A 100 -15.69 16.10 -8.34
CA GLU A 100 -16.59 16.52 -9.42
C GLU A 100 -15.95 16.32 -10.81
N GLU A 101 -14.63 16.51 -10.96
CA GLU A 101 -13.91 16.21 -12.21
C GLU A 101 -13.85 14.70 -12.49
N GLU A 102 -13.60 13.85 -11.49
CA GLU A 102 -13.61 12.38 -11.68
C GLU A 102 -14.99 11.86 -12.10
N GLU A 103 -16.09 12.42 -11.56
CA GLU A 103 -17.44 12.05 -11.99
C GLU A 103 -17.76 12.52 -13.43
N GLN A 104 -17.20 13.65 -13.88
CA GLN A 104 -17.38 14.13 -15.26
C GLN A 104 -16.52 13.36 -16.28
N GLU A 105 -15.29 12.98 -15.94
CA GLU A 105 -14.44 12.17 -16.83
C GLU A 105 -14.97 10.74 -17.01
N GLU A 106 -15.63 10.15 -16.00
CA GLU A 106 -16.34 8.87 -16.18
C GLU A 106 -17.56 8.98 -17.12
N GLU A 107 -18.16 10.18 -17.27
CA GLU A 107 -19.31 10.40 -18.18
C GLU A 107 -18.89 10.69 -19.64
N GLU A 108 -17.71 11.27 -19.88
CA GLU A 108 -17.25 11.63 -21.24
C GLU A 108 -16.30 10.60 -21.90
N GLY A 109 -15.81 9.59 -21.16
CA GLY A 109 -14.89 8.55 -21.64
C GLY A 109 -15.43 7.54 -22.67
N GLU A 110 -16.69 7.63 -23.13
CA GLU A 110 -17.24 6.71 -24.14
C GLU A 110 -17.11 7.17 -25.61
N GLU A 111 -16.66 8.40 -25.92
CA GLU A 111 -16.62 8.87 -27.34
C GLU A 111 -15.43 9.77 -27.71
N ALA A 112 -14.16 9.32 -27.65
CA ALA A 112 -13.08 10.00 -28.41
C ALA A 112 -11.80 9.18 -28.59
N GLU A 113 -11.70 8.41 -29.68
CA GLU A 113 -10.40 8.07 -30.29
C GLU A 113 -10.07 9.09 -31.39
N GLY A 114 -8.94 9.80 -31.29
CA GLY A 114 -8.29 10.41 -32.46
C GLY A 114 -7.31 11.57 -32.23
N GLU A 115 -6.08 11.34 -32.69
CA GLU A 115 -5.11 12.30 -33.30
C GLU A 115 -3.96 12.94 -32.49
N GLU A 116 -2.76 12.38 -32.73
CA GLU A 116 -1.44 12.94 -33.13
C GLU A 116 -0.77 14.15 -32.44
N GLU A 117 0.34 13.80 -31.76
CA GLU A 117 1.69 14.39 -31.58
C GLU A 117 2.03 15.83 -32.06
N ALA A 118 2.53 16.64 -31.10
CA ALA A 118 3.67 17.53 -31.30
C ALA A 118 4.40 17.79 -29.95
N GLU A 119 5.69 17.47 -29.87
CA GLU A 119 6.54 17.68 -28.68
C GLU A 119 7.30 19.04 -28.73
N PRO A 120 7.44 19.75 -27.60
CA PRO A 120 8.53 20.68 -27.36
C PRO A 120 9.41 20.28 -26.15
N GLU A 121 10.74 20.28 -26.35
CA GLU A 121 11.77 20.03 -25.33
C GLU A 121 11.93 21.22 -24.35
N VAL A 122 11.64 21.11 -23.04
CA VAL A 122 12.12 22.08 -22.02
C VAL A 122 12.22 21.54 -20.55
N ASN A 123 13.47 21.21 -20.13
CA ASN A 123 14.04 21.19 -18.76
C ASN A 123 13.34 20.41 -17.61
N SER A 124 14.08 19.69 -16.76
CA SER A 124 14.73 18.36 -16.90
C SER A 124 14.97 17.69 -15.52
N SER A 125 14.22 18.06 -14.47
CA SER A 125 14.40 17.48 -13.12
C SER A 125 13.14 16.79 -12.61
N ALA A 126 11.97 17.46 -12.67
CA ALA A 126 10.69 16.84 -12.35
C ALA A 126 10.17 15.99 -13.53
N GLU A 127 10.43 16.43 -14.77
CA GLU A 127 10.13 15.64 -15.98
C GLU A 127 10.89 14.31 -16.01
N ALA A 128 12.11 14.27 -15.48
CA ALA A 128 12.91 13.05 -15.46
C ALA A 128 12.30 11.96 -14.56
N GLU A 129 11.72 12.33 -13.42
CA GLU A 129 11.11 11.36 -12.50
C GLU A 129 9.81 10.78 -13.07
N GLN A 130 8.95 11.61 -13.69
CA GLN A 130 7.72 11.12 -14.33
C GLN A 130 7.99 10.34 -15.63
N GLU A 131 9.02 10.72 -16.39
CA GLU A 131 9.44 9.98 -17.59
C GLU A 131 10.05 8.62 -17.21
N ASP A 132 10.79 8.55 -16.10
CA ASP A 132 11.34 7.30 -15.54
C ASP A 132 10.23 6.32 -15.12
N ASP A 133 9.14 6.80 -14.50
CA ASP A 133 8.00 5.96 -14.10
C ASP A 133 7.24 5.40 -15.32
N LEU A 134 6.99 6.25 -16.33
CA LEU A 134 6.35 5.84 -17.58
C LEU A 134 7.25 4.86 -18.38
N GLU A 135 8.57 5.05 -18.33
CA GLU A 135 9.54 4.15 -18.95
C GLU A 135 9.62 2.81 -18.21
N ALA A 136 9.52 2.79 -16.88
CA ALA A 136 9.45 1.57 -16.08
C ALA A 136 8.22 0.73 -16.41
N LEU A 137 7.04 1.35 -16.56
CA LEU A 137 5.81 0.65 -16.94
C LEU A 137 5.86 0.10 -18.38
N LYS A 138 6.44 0.84 -19.32
CA LYS A 138 6.72 0.34 -20.69
C LYS A 138 7.64 -0.87 -20.66
N LEU A 139 8.68 -0.84 -19.82
CA LEU A 139 9.64 -1.94 -19.71
C LEU A 139 8.98 -3.21 -19.13
N GLU A 140 8.10 -3.07 -18.12
CA GLU A 140 7.33 -4.20 -17.59
C GLU A 140 6.35 -4.78 -18.63
N HIS A 141 5.71 -3.91 -19.42
CA HIS A 141 4.85 -4.32 -20.52
C HIS A 141 5.63 -5.15 -21.56
N ASP A 142 6.78 -4.66 -22.01
CA ASP A 142 7.63 -5.35 -22.99
C ASP A 142 8.15 -6.71 -22.48
N GLU A 143 8.50 -6.80 -21.19
CA GLU A 143 8.89 -8.08 -20.57
C GLU A 143 7.75 -9.10 -20.54
N LEU A 144 6.52 -8.66 -20.30
CA LEU A 144 5.33 -9.52 -20.30
C LEU A 144 4.96 -9.96 -21.71
N GLU A 145 5.06 -9.07 -22.69
CA GLU A 145 4.84 -9.40 -24.10
C GLU A 145 5.87 -10.41 -24.61
N ALA A 146 7.14 -10.26 -24.23
CA ALA A 146 8.19 -11.23 -24.52
C ALA A 146 7.92 -12.61 -23.88
N LYS A 147 7.45 -12.64 -22.62
CA LYS A 147 7.03 -13.90 -21.96
C LYS A 147 5.85 -14.56 -22.67
N LEU A 148 4.88 -13.79 -23.16
CA LEU A 148 3.74 -14.30 -23.92
C LEU A 148 4.17 -14.88 -25.27
N GLU A 149 5.11 -14.23 -25.94
CA GLU A 149 5.66 -14.70 -27.21
C GLU A 149 6.49 -15.97 -27.02
N ASP A 150 7.25 -16.10 -25.93
CA ASP A 150 7.96 -17.33 -25.54
C ASP A 150 6.98 -18.48 -25.23
N LEU A 151 5.88 -18.20 -24.51
CA LEU A 151 4.82 -19.18 -24.24
C LEU A 151 4.11 -19.63 -25.54
N ARG A 152 3.88 -18.71 -26.48
CA ARG A 152 3.30 -19.01 -27.80
C ARG A 152 4.24 -19.83 -28.68
N ASN A 153 5.53 -19.54 -28.65
CA ASN A 153 6.55 -20.19 -29.46
C ASN A 153 7.15 -21.45 -28.82
N HIS A 154 6.73 -21.78 -27.59
CA HIS A 154 7.19 -22.98 -26.90
C HIS A 154 6.94 -24.21 -27.79
N PRO A 155 7.97 -25.04 -28.10
CA PRO A 155 7.86 -26.03 -29.15
C PRO A 155 6.72 -27.01 -28.85
N ARG A 156 5.67 -26.98 -29.67
CA ARG A 156 4.64 -28.03 -29.76
C ARG A 156 5.20 -29.36 -30.32
N LEU A 157 6.50 -29.60 -30.15
CA LEU A 157 7.26 -30.69 -30.72
C LEU A 157 7.55 -31.75 -29.65
N SER A 158 6.58 -32.64 -29.46
CA SER A 158 6.85 -34.04 -29.12
C SER A 158 5.65 -34.88 -29.57
N ALA A 159 5.92 -35.87 -30.42
CA ALA A 159 4.97 -36.74 -31.10
C ALA A 159 4.29 -37.78 -30.18
N ALA A 160 3.82 -37.34 -29.01
CA ALA A 160 2.93 -38.09 -28.13
C ALA A 160 1.71 -37.23 -27.82
N PRO A 161 0.48 -37.79 -27.77
CA PRO A 161 -0.72 -37.01 -27.45
C PRO A 161 -0.51 -36.41 -26.05
N PRO A 162 -0.37 -35.07 -25.93
CA PRO A 162 -0.05 -34.47 -24.65
C PRO A 162 -1.29 -34.56 -23.75
N GLN A 163 -1.08 -34.77 -22.46
CA GLN A 163 -2.17 -34.82 -21.51
C GLN A 163 -2.88 -33.45 -21.45
N PRO A 164 -4.23 -33.40 -21.51
CA PRO A 164 -5.00 -32.17 -21.61
C PRO A 164 -4.78 -31.20 -20.42
N ALA A 165 -4.36 -31.71 -19.26
CA ALA A 165 -4.14 -30.91 -18.05
C ALA A 165 -2.99 -29.89 -18.19
N ASN A 166 -1.93 -30.20 -18.94
CA ASN A 166 -0.83 -29.24 -19.11
C ASN A 166 -1.22 -28.08 -20.04
N PHE A 167 -2.10 -28.30 -21.02
CA PHE A 167 -2.59 -27.22 -21.89
C PHE A 167 -3.51 -26.26 -21.15
N GLN A 168 -4.37 -26.77 -20.27
CA GLN A 168 -5.24 -25.91 -19.45
C GLN A 168 -4.44 -24.98 -18.52
N ASN A 169 -3.28 -25.41 -18.04
CA ASN A 169 -2.41 -24.54 -17.22
C ASN A 169 -1.73 -23.46 -18.07
N PHE A 170 -1.26 -23.79 -19.27
CA PHE A 170 -0.73 -22.78 -20.19
C PHE A 170 -1.80 -21.80 -20.67
N ASP A 171 -3.02 -22.27 -20.96
CA ASP A 171 -4.13 -21.40 -21.35
C ASP A 171 -4.52 -20.46 -20.20
N LYS A 172 -4.54 -20.93 -18.95
CA LYS A 172 -4.74 -20.08 -17.76
C LYS A 172 -3.61 -19.07 -17.54
N GLU A 173 -2.36 -19.47 -17.75
CA GLU A 173 -1.20 -18.55 -17.66
C GLU A 173 -1.23 -17.50 -18.77
N ILE A 174 -1.65 -17.87 -19.99
CA ILE A 174 -1.86 -16.95 -21.11
C ILE A 174 -3.00 -15.98 -20.80
N GLU A 175 -4.15 -16.46 -20.29
CA GLU A 175 -5.27 -15.61 -19.87
C GLU A 175 -4.85 -14.64 -18.75
N ALA A 176 -4.09 -15.11 -17.75
CA ALA A 176 -3.58 -14.25 -16.68
C ALA A 176 -2.61 -13.16 -17.21
N CYS A 177 -1.73 -13.51 -18.16
CA CYS A 177 -0.85 -12.53 -18.79
C CYS A 177 -1.64 -11.53 -19.64
N GLN A 178 -2.69 -11.97 -20.34
CA GLN A 178 -3.55 -11.09 -21.14
C GLN A 178 -4.32 -10.10 -20.28
N VAL A 179 -4.87 -10.54 -19.14
CA VAL A 179 -5.54 -9.64 -18.18
C VAL A 179 -4.55 -8.61 -17.65
N LYS A 180 -3.35 -9.04 -17.22
CA LYS A 180 -2.32 -8.12 -16.71
C LYS A 180 -1.85 -7.11 -17.77
N ILE A 181 -1.69 -7.53 -19.03
CA ILE A 181 -1.37 -6.61 -20.14
C ILE A 181 -2.51 -5.61 -20.37
N SER A 182 -3.77 -6.04 -20.27
CA SER A 182 -4.91 -5.14 -20.41
C SER A 182 -4.96 -4.10 -19.27
N GLU A 183 -4.68 -4.51 -18.04
CA GLU A 183 -4.61 -3.62 -16.87
C GLU A 183 -3.47 -2.60 -17.02
N LEU A 184 -2.26 -3.05 -17.38
CA LEU A 184 -1.12 -2.16 -17.61
C LEU A 184 -1.38 -1.16 -18.75
N ASN A 185 -2.02 -1.58 -19.83
CA ASN A 185 -2.36 -0.67 -20.92
C ASN A 185 -3.38 0.39 -20.48
N GLN A 186 -4.33 0.05 -19.60
CA GLN A 186 -5.25 1.04 -19.03
C GLN A 186 -4.51 2.05 -18.15
N GLN A 187 -3.57 1.58 -17.31
CA GLN A 187 -2.73 2.46 -16.49
C GLN A 187 -1.89 3.40 -17.36
N ILE A 188 -1.21 2.90 -18.39
CA ILE A 188 -0.44 3.71 -19.33
C ILE A 188 -1.31 4.76 -20.01
N VAL A 189 -2.56 4.44 -20.35
CA VAL A 189 -3.48 5.43 -20.96
C VAL A 189 -3.87 6.52 -19.97
N LYS A 190 -4.16 6.16 -18.71
CA LYS A 190 -4.48 7.12 -17.63
C LYS A 190 -3.32 8.06 -17.35
N GLU A 191 -2.12 7.53 -17.11
CA GLU A 191 -0.92 8.34 -16.85
C GLU A 191 -0.56 9.24 -18.03
N LYS A 192 -0.75 8.77 -19.27
CA LYS A 192 -0.57 9.64 -20.46
C LYS A 192 -1.61 10.76 -20.54
N ALA A 193 -2.83 10.55 -20.06
CA ALA A 193 -3.85 11.60 -20.01
C ALA A 193 -3.48 12.65 -18.95
N GLU A 194 -3.10 12.20 -17.77
CA GLU A 194 -2.64 13.05 -16.67
C GLU A 194 -1.39 13.87 -17.04
N TYR A 195 -0.38 13.23 -17.65
CA TYR A 195 0.79 13.94 -18.15
C TYR A 195 0.44 15.03 -19.16
N ARG A 196 -0.56 14.81 -20.03
CA ARG A 196 -1.04 15.84 -20.96
C ARG A 196 -1.75 16.98 -20.24
N LYS A 197 -2.55 16.70 -19.21
CA LYS A 197 -3.20 17.73 -18.36
C LYS A 197 -2.15 18.63 -17.70
N LEU A 198 -1.15 18.01 -17.05
CA LEU A 198 -0.04 18.72 -16.42
C LEU A 198 0.80 19.54 -17.41
N LEU A 199 1.01 19.03 -18.64
CA LEU A 199 1.72 19.77 -19.67
C LEU A 199 0.98 21.06 -20.07
N VAL A 200 -0.34 20.98 -20.25
CA VAL A 200 -1.18 22.15 -20.58
C VAL A 200 -1.18 23.16 -19.44
N GLU A 201 -1.29 22.69 -18.20
CA GLU A 201 -1.24 23.55 -17.01
C GLU A 201 0.12 24.26 -16.88
N LYS A 202 1.22 23.53 -17.08
CA LYS A 202 2.57 24.10 -17.12
C LYS A 202 2.70 25.19 -18.19
N GLU A 203 2.20 24.95 -19.40
CA GLU A 203 2.20 25.95 -20.47
C GLU A 203 1.37 27.18 -20.09
N TYR A 204 0.20 26.98 -19.49
CA TYR A 204 -0.66 28.05 -18.99
C TYR A 204 0.05 28.89 -17.92
N ILE A 205 0.58 28.27 -16.86
CA ILE A 205 1.35 28.95 -15.80
C ILE A 205 2.55 29.71 -16.39
N GLN A 206 3.26 29.10 -17.33
CA GLN A 206 4.41 29.75 -17.93
C GLN A 206 4.00 30.99 -18.74
N SER A 207 2.87 30.91 -19.46
CA SER A 207 2.32 32.05 -20.20
C SER A 207 1.86 33.19 -19.28
N THR A 208 1.13 32.89 -18.20
CA THR A 208 0.68 33.89 -17.22
C THR A 208 1.87 34.56 -16.53
N ILE A 209 2.87 33.78 -16.08
CA ILE A 209 4.12 34.33 -15.51
C ILE A 209 4.83 35.28 -16.48
N THR A 210 4.82 34.98 -17.79
CA THR A 210 5.46 35.86 -18.77
C THR A 210 4.68 37.15 -19.01
N GLU A 211 3.34 37.08 -19.00
CA GLU A 211 2.46 38.25 -19.10
C GLU A 211 2.62 39.14 -17.86
N ASP A 212 2.56 38.57 -16.67
CA ASP A 212 2.72 39.27 -15.40
C ASP A 212 4.09 39.94 -15.28
N LYS A 213 5.17 39.27 -15.71
CA LYS A 213 6.51 39.88 -15.74
C LYS A 213 6.58 41.09 -16.67
N SER A 214 5.86 41.06 -17.79
CA SER A 214 5.79 42.19 -18.73
C SER A 214 5.01 43.35 -18.12
N GLU A 215 3.85 43.07 -17.52
CA GLU A 215 3.03 44.08 -16.84
C GLU A 215 3.76 44.71 -15.66
N PHE A 216 4.37 43.89 -14.80
CA PHE A 216 5.18 44.34 -13.67
C PHE A 216 6.34 45.24 -14.12
N SER A 217 7.01 44.88 -15.23
CA SER A 217 8.07 45.70 -15.81
C SER A 217 7.55 47.05 -16.33
N GLN A 218 6.34 47.07 -16.90
CA GLN A 218 5.70 48.31 -17.37
C GLN A 218 5.26 49.20 -16.21
N LEU A 219 4.64 48.62 -15.18
CA LEU A 219 4.24 49.31 -13.96
C LEU A 219 5.45 49.90 -13.23
N THR A 220 6.53 49.13 -13.08
CA THR A 220 7.79 49.59 -12.48
C THR A 220 8.37 50.78 -13.25
N ARG A 221 8.38 50.73 -14.59
CA ARG A 221 8.80 51.88 -15.41
C ARG A 221 7.89 53.08 -15.18
N ARG A 222 6.57 52.88 -15.14
CA ARG A 222 5.59 53.96 -14.95
C ARG A 222 5.74 54.64 -13.59
N ILE A 223 5.96 53.86 -12.52
CA ILE A 223 6.23 54.36 -11.17
C ILE A 223 7.50 55.22 -11.17
N ASN A 224 8.57 54.74 -11.81
CA ASN A 224 9.83 55.48 -11.91
C ASN A 224 9.68 56.80 -12.71
N GLU A 225 8.92 56.79 -13.80
CA GLU A 225 8.60 57.99 -14.58
C GLU A 225 7.83 59.02 -13.75
N LEU A 226 6.77 58.59 -13.07
CA LEU A 226 5.94 59.45 -12.22
C LEU A 226 6.74 60.02 -11.04
N SER A 227 7.60 59.21 -10.44
CA SER A 227 8.50 59.65 -9.37
C SER A 227 9.47 60.74 -9.86
N ALA A 228 10.09 60.54 -11.03
CA ALA A 228 10.97 61.53 -11.65
C ALA A 228 10.23 62.82 -12.07
N GLU A 229 9.01 62.70 -12.60
CA GLU A 229 8.17 63.86 -12.93
C GLU A 229 7.80 64.67 -11.67
N ASN A 230 7.41 63.98 -10.59
CA ASN A 230 7.07 64.61 -9.32
C ASN A 230 8.28 65.35 -8.72
N GLN A 231 9.48 64.74 -8.76
CA GLN A 231 10.73 65.41 -8.36
C GLN A 231 10.98 66.70 -9.17
N ARG A 232 10.83 66.66 -10.49
CA ARG A 232 10.98 67.85 -11.35
C ARG A 232 9.98 68.95 -11.01
N LEU A 233 8.73 68.60 -10.72
CA LEU A 233 7.71 69.57 -10.33
C LEU A 233 8.02 70.23 -8.98
N ILE A 234 8.53 69.45 -8.02
CA ILE A 234 8.99 69.98 -6.72
C ILE A 234 10.15 70.96 -6.92
N GLU A 235 11.16 70.59 -7.71
CA GLU A 235 12.30 71.47 -8.02
C GLU A 235 11.86 72.76 -8.74
N GLN A 236 10.95 72.65 -9.70
CA GLN A 236 10.42 73.80 -10.43
C GLN A 236 9.70 74.77 -9.49
N LYS A 237 8.86 74.25 -8.59
CA LYS A 237 8.15 75.06 -7.59
C LYS A 237 9.13 75.74 -6.64
N MET A 238 10.11 75.01 -6.11
CA MET A 238 11.16 75.56 -5.24
C MET A 238 11.94 76.68 -5.91
N ASN A 239 12.29 76.53 -7.19
CA ASN A 239 12.99 77.58 -7.95
C ASN A 239 12.11 78.81 -8.18
N SER A 240 10.83 78.63 -8.50
CA SER A 240 9.87 79.74 -8.65
C SER A 240 9.74 80.53 -7.34
N ASP A 241 9.52 79.84 -6.22
CA ASP A 241 9.40 80.48 -4.90
C ASP A 241 10.69 81.22 -4.52
N LYS A 242 11.87 80.66 -4.86
CA LYS A 242 13.18 81.30 -4.65
C LYS A 242 13.33 82.57 -5.48
N GLU A 243 12.92 82.56 -6.76
CA GLU A 243 12.95 83.74 -7.62
C GLU A 243 12.02 84.86 -7.10
N GLU A 244 10.80 84.51 -6.68
CA GLU A 244 9.85 85.48 -6.09
C GLU A 244 10.39 86.11 -4.80
N ALA A 245 11.00 85.29 -3.94
CA ALA A 245 11.65 85.76 -2.72
C ALA A 245 12.83 86.69 -3.03
N GLN A 246 13.68 86.36 -4.01
CA GLN A 246 14.81 87.19 -4.43
C GLN A 246 14.36 88.54 -5.01
N GLN A 247 13.31 88.56 -5.83
CA GLN A 247 12.75 89.80 -6.37
C GLN A 247 12.21 90.71 -5.26
N SER A 248 11.52 90.13 -4.27
CA SER A 248 11.02 90.85 -3.11
C SER A 248 12.17 91.42 -2.25
N LEU A 249 13.24 90.65 -2.09
CA LEU A 249 14.44 91.05 -1.38
C LEU A 249 15.14 92.24 -2.07
N GLU A 250 15.21 92.22 -3.40
CA GLU A 250 15.86 93.28 -4.18
C GLU A 250 15.12 94.63 -4.10
N LEU A 251 13.78 94.60 -4.05
CA LEU A 251 12.96 95.78 -3.78
C LEU A 251 13.22 96.37 -2.38
N MET A 252 13.57 95.53 -1.40
CA MET A 252 13.85 95.93 -0.02
C MET A 252 15.24 96.55 0.17
N LYS A 253 16.21 96.18 -0.68
CA LYS A 253 17.59 96.67 -0.64
C LYS A 253 17.69 98.19 -0.57
N ASN A 254 16.85 98.88 -1.35
CA ASN A 254 16.85 100.34 -1.43
C ASN A 254 15.99 101.01 -0.33
N LYS A 255 14.99 100.30 0.21
CA LYS A 255 14.07 100.84 1.22
C LYS A 255 14.63 100.71 2.64
N ASN A 256 15.25 99.58 2.98
CA ASN A 256 15.80 99.32 4.30
C ASN A 256 17.00 98.34 4.23
N PRO A 257 18.24 98.84 4.15
CA PRO A 257 19.42 97.99 3.93
C PRO A 257 19.77 97.07 5.12
N LYS A 258 19.41 97.44 6.36
CA LYS A 258 19.60 96.56 7.52
C LYS A 258 18.67 95.36 7.45
N LEU A 259 17.39 95.61 7.15
CA LEU A 259 16.40 94.55 7.02
C LEU A 259 16.71 93.64 5.83
N PHE A 260 17.20 94.19 4.72
CA PHE A 260 17.73 93.42 3.59
C PHE A 260 18.83 92.43 4.01
N PHE A 261 19.82 92.87 4.78
CA PHE A 261 20.92 92.01 5.23
C PHE A 261 20.42 90.88 6.14
N LEU A 262 19.53 91.19 7.09
CA LEU A 262 18.90 90.21 7.97
C LEU A 262 18.12 89.17 7.15
N MET A 263 17.25 89.61 6.24
CA MET A 263 16.46 88.71 5.40
C MET A 263 17.33 87.83 4.48
N THR A 264 18.43 88.38 3.95
CA THR A 264 19.42 87.60 3.16
C THR A 264 20.03 86.49 4.00
N LYS A 265 20.42 86.80 5.24
CA LYS A 265 20.95 85.80 6.18
C LYS A 265 19.91 84.74 6.53
N THR A 266 18.66 85.14 6.75
CA THR A 266 17.56 84.20 7.03
C THR A 266 17.32 83.27 5.85
N MET A 267 17.25 83.80 4.62
CA MET A 267 17.11 82.96 3.41
C MET A 267 18.29 81.99 3.24
N GLN A 268 19.53 82.42 3.50
CA GLN A 268 20.70 81.53 3.46
C GLN A 268 20.63 80.43 4.53
N ALA A 269 20.16 80.76 5.74
CA ALA A 269 19.99 79.78 6.80
C ALA A 269 18.88 78.78 6.47
N GLU A 270 17.77 79.23 5.89
CA GLU A 270 16.67 78.38 5.41
C GLU A 270 17.14 77.45 4.27
N GLU A 271 17.88 77.95 3.29
CA GLU A 271 18.47 77.15 2.21
C GLU A 271 19.42 76.07 2.77
N ASN A 272 20.29 76.44 3.71
CA ASN A 272 21.17 75.47 4.38
C ASN A 272 20.36 74.41 5.16
N ASN A 273 19.29 74.81 5.85
CA ASN A 273 18.44 73.88 6.59
C ASN A 273 17.69 72.92 5.65
N GLN A 274 17.18 73.40 4.51
CA GLN A 274 16.58 72.55 3.48
C GLN A 274 17.60 71.56 2.89
N ASN A 275 18.81 72.01 2.57
CA ASN A 275 19.87 71.13 2.07
C ASN A 275 20.24 70.05 3.09
N LEU A 276 20.28 70.39 4.39
CA LEU A 276 20.51 69.41 5.45
C LEU A 276 19.36 68.40 5.58
N LYS A 277 18.10 68.84 5.42
CA LYS A 277 16.94 67.91 5.41
C LYS A 277 17.00 66.94 4.24
N ILE A 278 17.38 67.40 3.05
CA ILE A 278 17.58 66.54 1.87
C ILE A 278 18.69 65.52 2.14
N ALA A 279 19.84 65.97 2.65
CA ALA A 279 20.96 65.09 2.99
C ALA A 279 20.57 64.05 4.07
N MET A 280 19.80 64.43 5.08
CA MET A 280 19.29 63.48 6.08
C MET A 280 18.32 62.45 5.46
N ALA A 281 17.43 62.87 4.55
CA ALA A 281 16.53 61.95 3.86
C ALA A 281 17.31 60.95 2.97
N GLU A 282 18.36 61.41 2.28
CA GLU A 282 19.26 60.54 1.51
C GLU A 282 20.00 59.55 2.40
N LEU A 283 20.56 60.01 3.52
CA LEU A 283 21.23 59.13 4.50
C LEU A 283 20.28 58.08 5.07
N THR A 284 19.03 58.45 5.38
CA THR A 284 18.01 57.51 5.85
C THR A 284 17.68 56.46 4.78
N ARG A 285 17.56 56.86 3.51
CA ARG A 285 17.37 55.91 2.39
C ARG A 285 18.55 54.95 2.29
N THR A 286 19.78 55.46 2.23
CA THR A 286 20.99 54.63 2.16
C THR A 286 21.10 53.69 3.37
N ARG A 287 20.74 54.15 4.58
CA ARG A 287 20.70 53.31 5.77
C ARG A 287 19.70 52.16 5.60
N ASN A 288 18.52 52.44 5.07
CA ASN A 288 17.50 51.42 4.85
C ASN A 288 17.92 50.44 3.74
N ASP A 289 18.54 50.91 2.65
CA ASP A 289 19.11 50.06 1.60
C ASP A 289 20.16 49.09 2.18
N ILE A 290 21.08 49.60 3.02
CA ILE A 290 22.08 48.77 3.70
C ILE A 290 21.42 47.76 4.65
N ARG A 291 20.35 48.12 5.35
CA ARG A 291 19.60 47.18 6.21
C ARG A 291 18.98 46.04 5.40
N MET A 292 18.40 46.35 4.24
CA MET A 292 17.86 45.33 3.33
C MET A 292 18.96 44.42 2.77
N GLU A 293 20.11 44.98 2.37
CA GLU A 293 21.26 44.18 1.93
C GLU A 293 21.80 43.29 3.06
N TYR A 294 21.88 43.81 4.30
CA TYR A 294 22.28 43.03 5.46
C TYR A 294 21.33 41.85 5.71
N TYR A 295 20.02 42.10 5.67
CA TYR A 295 19.00 41.05 5.84
C TYR A 295 19.13 39.96 4.76
N ASP A 296 19.28 40.35 3.49
CA ASP A 296 19.50 39.41 2.38
C ASP A 296 20.77 38.56 2.56
N ILE A 297 21.87 39.17 3.01
CA ILE A 297 23.11 38.46 3.34
C ILE A 297 22.89 37.48 4.49
N THR A 298 22.24 37.91 5.57
CA THR A 298 21.99 37.04 6.74
C THR A 298 21.09 35.85 6.39
N SER A 299 20.04 36.07 5.59
CA SER A 299 19.15 35.00 5.12
C SER A 299 19.91 33.98 4.26
N LYS A 300 20.75 34.45 3.34
CA LYS A 300 21.61 33.58 2.52
C LYS A 300 22.63 32.79 3.35
N LEU A 301 23.19 33.38 4.41
CA LEU A 301 24.09 32.68 5.32
C LEU A 301 23.37 31.57 6.10
N THR A 302 22.15 31.83 6.58
CA THR A 302 21.32 30.81 7.24
C THR A 302 21.05 29.63 6.31
N TYR A 303 20.70 29.91 5.05
CA TYR A 303 20.49 28.86 4.03
C TYR A 303 21.79 28.08 3.73
N GLU A 304 22.95 28.77 3.68
CA GLU A 304 24.25 28.11 3.51
C GLU A 304 24.56 27.14 4.66
N ASP A 305 24.20 27.49 5.89
CA ASP A 305 24.40 26.63 7.06
C ASP A 305 23.45 25.43 7.07
N GLN A 306 22.21 25.61 6.62
CA GLN A 306 21.28 24.49 6.39
C GLN A 306 21.85 23.53 5.34
N LEU A 307 22.32 24.03 4.20
CA LEU A 307 22.97 23.22 3.15
C LEU A 307 24.21 22.48 3.67
N LYS A 308 25.07 23.14 4.46
CA LYS A 308 26.23 22.49 5.10
C LYS A 308 25.81 21.37 6.04
N SER A 309 24.72 21.55 6.80
CA SER A 309 24.21 20.50 7.69
C SER A 309 23.69 19.29 6.89
N GLY A 310 22.94 19.53 5.81
CA GLY A 310 22.47 18.51 4.88
C GLY A 310 23.63 17.76 4.22
N GLN A 311 24.67 18.49 3.78
CA GLN A 311 25.88 17.88 3.22
C GLN A 311 26.57 16.94 4.22
N ARG A 312 26.74 17.36 5.49
CA ARG A 312 27.36 16.51 6.53
C ARG A 312 26.53 15.25 6.80
N SER A 313 25.19 15.37 6.81
CA SER A 313 24.29 14.22 6.97
C SER A 313 24.44 13.22 5.81
N MET A 314 24.47 13.72 4.57
CA MET A 314 24.71 12.88 3.38
C MET A 314 26.09 12.22 3.40
N GLU A 315 27.14 12.93 3.81
CA GLU A 315 28.49 12.37 3.96
C GLU A 315 28.52 11.23 4.98
N GLN A 316 27.82 11.36 6.12
CA GLN A 316 27.68 10.28 7.10
C GLN A 316 26.95 9.06 6.50
N ASN A 317 25.85 9.27 5.78
CA ASN A 317 25.13 8.20 5.11
C ASN A 317 26.02 7.46 4.09
N ILE A 318 26.80 8.21 3.29
CA ILE A 318 27.76 7.63 2.34
C ILE A 318 28.78 6.76 3.08
N GLU A 319 29.35 7.24 4.19
CA GLU A 319 30.29 6.44 4.98
C GLU A 319 29.65 5.14 5.52
N GLU A 320 28.40 5.19 5.96
CA GLU A 320 27.65 4.01 6.41
C GLU A 320 27.42 3.00 5.27
N TYR A 321 26.99 3.48 4.10
CA TYR A 321 26.81 2.64 2.93
C TYR A 321 28.13 2.04 2.45
N GLU A 322 29.24 2.79 2.50
CA GLU A 322 30.56 2.25 2.20
C GLU A 322 30.99 1.15 3.18
N LYS A 323 30.73 1.33 4.49
CA LYS A 323 30.99 0.30 5.51
C LYS A 323 30.16 -0.96 5.22
N LYS A 324 28.88 -0.80 4.90
CA LYS A 324 27.98 -1.91 4.54
C LYS A 324 28.42 -2.63 3.26
N ASN A 325 28.84 -1.89 2.24
CA ASN A 325 29.37 -2.46 1.00
C ASN A 325 30.65 -3.27 1.26
N LYS A 326 31.59 -2.75 2.04
CA LYS A 326 32.80 -3.51 2.45
C LYS A 326 32.45 -4.79 3.21
N GLU A 327 31.44 -4.74 4.09
CA GLU A 327 30.94 -5.94 4.80
C GLU A 327 30.35 -6.97 3.84
N LEU A 328 29.50 -6.53 2.91
CA LEU A 328 28.88 -7.39 1.89
C LEU A 328 29.91 -8.02 0.95
N GLU A 329 30.92 -7.26 0.53
CA GLU A 329 32.07 -7.78 -0.22
C GLU A 329 32.82 -8.86 0.55
N GLY A 330 33.04 -8.64 1.86
CA GLY A 330 33.61 -9.63 2.77
C GLY A 330 32.80 -10.93 2.78
N LYS A 331 31.47 -10.84 2.97
CA LYS A 331 30.55 -11.99 2.95
C LYS A 331 30.53 -12.69 1.59
N LEU A 332 30.54 -11.94 0.50
CA LEU A 332 30.58 -12.47 -0.86
C LEU A 332 31.87 -13.26 -1.10
N ASN A 333 33.02 -12.72 -0.67
CA ASN A 333 34.30 -13.40 -0.79
C ASN A 333 34.35 -14.69 0.05
N GLN A 334 33.79 -14.67 1.27
CA GLN A 334 33.64 -15.88 2.08
C GLN A 334 32.79 -16.95 1.38
N ARG A 335 31.63 -16.56 0.81
CA ARG A 335 30.78 -17.49 0.05
C ARG A 335 31.48 -18.04 -1.20
N LYS A 336 32.25 -17.23 -1.92
CA LYS A 336 33.07 -17.68 -3.07
C LYS A 336 34.10 -18.74 -2.65
N VAL A 337 34.75 -18.58 -1.50
CA VAL A 337 35.69 -19.59 -0.96
C VAL A 337 34.94 -20.87 -0.60
N GLN A 338 33.82 -20.77 0.13
CA GLN A 338 32.98 -21.93 0.46
C GLN A 338 32.53 -22.68 -0.80
N LEU A 339 32.11 -21.97 -1.83
CA LEU A 339 31.65 -22.56 -3.10
C LEU A 339 32.78 -23.32 -3.81
N LYS A 340 34.00 -22.77 -3.85
CA LYS A 340 35.19 -23.48 -4.36
C LYS A 340 35.50 -24.75 -3.57
N ASP A 341 35.34 -24.72 -2.25
CA ASP A 341 35.54 -25.91 -1.42
C ASP A 341 34.43 -26.96 -1.64
N PHE A 342 33.18 -26.51 -1.84
CA PHE A 342 32.08 -27.39 -2.27
C PHE A 342 32.31 -28.01 -3.64
N GLU A 343 32.84 -27.27 -4.61
CA GLU A 343 33.20 -27.80 -5.94
C GLU A 343 34.27 -28.90 -5.82
N ARG A 344 35.30 -28.68 -5.00
CA ARG A 344 36.31 -29.72 -4.70
C ARG A 344 35.70 -30.95 -4.02
N LEU A 345 34.73 -30.75 -3.13
CA LEU A 345 33.99 -31.83 -2.47
C LEU A 345 33.10 -32.61 -3.45
N LYS A 346 32.44 -31.93 -4.39
CA LYS A 346 31.62 -32.52 -5.45
C LYS A 346 32.39 -33.55 -6.26
N ASP A 347 33.70 -33.35 -6.43
CA ASP A 347 34.53 -34.27 -7.18
C ASP A 347 34.87 -35.59 -6.47
N ARG A 348 34.64 -35.67 -5.15
CA ARG A 348 34.90 -36.89 -4.38
C ARG A 348 33.95 -38.02 -4.81
N PRO A 349 34.43 -39.26 -4.98
CA PRO A 349 33.64 -40.36 -5.53
C PRO A 349 32.40 -40.71 -4.69
N HIS A 350 32.50 -40.60 -3.36
CA HIS A 350 31.35 -40.78 -2.46
C HIS A 350 30.29 -39.69 -2.66
N VAL A 351 30.68 -38.43 -2.82
CA VAL A 351 29.78 -37.30 -3.05
C VAL A 351 29.10 -37.42 -4.42
N LYS A 352 29.83 -37.80 -5.48
CA LYS A 352 29.23 -38.12 -6.79
C LYS A 352 28.16 -39.21 -6.69
N LYS A 353 28.38 -40.25 -5.88
CA LYS A 353 27.39 -41.31 -5.65
C LYS A 353 26.13 -40.77 -4.96
N TYR A 354 26.28 -39.94 -3.93
CA TYR A 354 25.14 -39.29 -3.27
C TYR A 354 24.41 -38.32 -4.19
N LEU A 355 25.13 -37.52 -4.99
CA LEU A 355 24.52 -36.61 -5.98
C LEU A 355 23.71 -37.37 -7.03
N ARG A 356 24.22 -38.49 -7.55
CA ARG A 356 23.42 -39.35 -8.46
C ARG A 356 22.17 -39.90 -7.78
N ARG A 357 22.28 -40.31 -6.51
CA ARG A 357 21.12 -40.78 -5.74
C ARG A 357 20.11 -39.66 -5.49
N PHE A 358 20.59 -38.45 -5.18
CA PHE A 358 19.77 -37.27 -4.98
C PHE A 358 19.04 -36.88 -6.28
N GLN A 359 19.73 -36.81 -7.41
CA GLN A 359 19.11 -36.59 -8.73
C GLN A 359 18.08 -37.67 -9.08
N THR A 360 18.31 -38.92 -8.64
CA THR A 360 17.32 -39.99 -8.81
C THR A 360 16.10 -39.74 -7.93
N LEU A 361 16.29 -39.36 -6.67
CA LEU A 361 15.22 -39.02 -5.74
C LEU A 361 14.45 -37.77 -6.18
N GLU A 362 15.11 -36.78 -6.77
CA GLU A 362 14.49 -35.57 -7.30
C GLU A 362 13.60 -35.90 -8.51
N LYS A 363 14.05 -36.77 -9.40
CA LYS A 363 13.22 -37.31 -10.48
C LYS A 363 12.04 -38.13 -9.95
N GLU A 364 12.27 -38.96 -8.92
CA GLU A 364 11.18 -39.70 -8.25
C GLU A 364 10.18 -38.72 -7.60
N HIS A 365 10.67 -37.65 -6.97
CA HIS A 365 9.84 -36.61 -6.36
C HIS A 365 9.02 -35.85 -7.40
N GLN A 366 9.65 -35.41 -8.50
CA GLN A 366 8.96 -34.77 -9.62
C GLN A 366 7.89 -35.69 -10.21
N TYR A 367 8.22 -36.97 -10.41
CA TYR A 367 7.26 -37.98 -10.84
C TYR A 367 6.05 -38.10 -9.89
N PHE A 368 6.29 -38.10 -8.57
CA PHE A 368 5.20 -38.13 -7.59
C PHE A 368 4.41 -36.83 -7.54
N GLN A 369 5.05 -35.66 -7.70
CA GLN A 369 4.36 -34.38 -7.80
C GLN A 369 3.45 -34.31 -9.02
N GLU A 370 3.93 -34.72 -10.20
CA GLU A 370 3.12 -34.83 -11.41
C GLU A 370 1.95 -35.79 -11.22
N LYS A 371 2.20 -36.92 -10.55
CA LYS A 371 1.14 -37.89 -10.24
C LYS A 371 0.10 -37.34 -9.26
N ILE A 372 0.53 -36.59 -8.25
CA ILE A 372 -0.35 -35.91 -7.30
C ILE A 372 -1.18 -34.85 -8.04
N ARG A 373 -0.53 -34.03 -8.88
CA ARG A 373 -1.21 -33.03 -9.70
C ARG A 373 -2.28 -33.67 -10.59
N GLY A 374 -1.94 -34.75 -11.28
CA GLY A 374 -2.93 -35.48 -12.09
C GLY A 374 -4.11 -36.04 -11.28
N ILE A 375 -3.90 -36.44 -10.03
CA ILE A 375 -5.01 -36.86 -9.14
C ILE A 375 -5.90 -35.66 -8.75
N TYR A 376 -5.32 -34.48 -8.52
CA TYR A 376 -6.09 -33.26 -8.27
C TYR A 376 -6.87 -32.84 -9.52
N ASP A 377 -6.25 -32.90 -10.70
CA ASP A 377 -6.94 -32.62 -11.97
C ASP A 377 -8.13 -33.57 -12.20
N ASP A 378 -7.95 -34.88 -11.94
CA ASP A 378 -9.03 -35.88 -12.00
C ASP A 378 -10.13 -35.58 -10.96
N PHE A 379 -9.77 -35.11 -9.77
CA PHE A 379 -10.71 -34.74 -8.71
C PHE A 379 -11.55 -33.52 -9.11
N ASP A 380 -10.90 -32.47 -9.61
CA ASP A 380 -11.56 -31.25 -10.08
C ASP A 380 -12.49 -31.54 -11.26
N GLU A 381 -12.09 -32.39 -12.20
CA GLU A 381 -12.97 -32.82 -13.31
C GLU A 381 -14.20 -33.58 -12.80
N CYS A 382 -14.01 -34.44 -11.79
CA CYS A 382 -15.12 -35.13 -11.12
C CYS A 382 -16.06 -34.15 -10.41
N GLU A 383 -15.51 -33.16 -9.71
CA GLU A 383 -16.29 -32.12 -9.04
C GLU A 383 -17.10 -31.29 -10.04
N LEU A 384 -16.49 -30.90 -11.16
CA LEU A 384 -17.15 -30.17 -12.24
C LEU A 384 -18.30 -30.97 -12.85
N LYS A 385 -18.08 -32.27 -13.13
CA LYS A 385 -19.14 -33.19 -13.60
C LYS A 385 -20.28 -33.36 -12.59
N MET A 386 -19.96 -33.31 -11.30
CA MET A 386 -20.98 -33.34 -10.24
C MET A 386 -21.75 -32.02 -10.18
N LEU A 387 -21.06 -30.88 -10.29
CA LEU A 387 -21.65 -29.54 -10.34
C LEU A 387 -22.53 -29.32 -11.57
N GLU A 388 -22.15 -29.78 -12.76
CA GLU A 388 -22.99 -29.72 -13.96
C GLU A 388 -24.29 -30.52 -13.77
N LYS A 389 -24.19 -31.71 -13.18
CA LYS A 389 -25.36 -32.52 -12.86
C LYS A 389 -26.26 -31.84 -11.83
N THR A 390 -25.72 -31.19 -10.81
CA THR A 390 -26.50 -30.51 -9.76
C THR A 390 -27.04 -29.14 -10.19
N LYS A 391 -26.32 -28.38 -11.02
CA LYS A 391 -26.80 -27.13 -11.63
C LYS A 391 -27.95 -27.38 -12.62
N GLY A 392 -27.94 -28.51 -13.34
CA GLY A 392 -29.08 -28.96 -14.13
C GLY A 392 -30.31 -29.35 -13.29
N LEU A 393 -30.12 -29.71 -12.01
CA LEU A 393 -31.18 -30.10 -11.07
C LEU A 393 -31.80 -28.90 -10.33
N THR A 394 -31.07 -27.79 -10.15
CA THR A 394 -31.51 -26.63 -9.34
C THR A 394 -32.22 -25.54 -10.14
N LYS A 395 -32.11 -25.51 -11.47
CA LYS A 395 -32.79 -24.53 -12.34
C LYS A 395 -34.10 -25.01 -12.99
N MET A 396 -34.47 -26.30 -12.84
CA MET A 396 -35.77 -26.78 -13.33
C MET A 396 -36.82 -26.60 -12.25
N SER A 397 -37.95 -25.95 -12.60
CA SER A 397 -39.11 -25.91 -11.72
C SER A 397 -39.58 -27.34 -11.38
N GLU A 398 -40.20 -27.57 -10.21
CA GLU A 398 -40.72 -28.90 -9.82
C GLU A 398 -41.62 -29.51 -10.91
N THR A 399 -42.35 -28.66 -11.62
CA THR A 399 -43.17 -29.00 -12.79
C THR A 399 -42.36 -29.53 -13.97
N GLU A 400 -41.21 -28.93 -14.29
CA GLU A 400 -40.33 -29.37 -15.38
C GLU A 400 -39.58 -30.64 -15.00
N MET A 401 -39.12 -30.76 -13.75
CA MET A 401 -38.52 -31.99 -13.23
C MET A 401 -39.51 -33.15 -13.32
N CYS A 402 -40.76 -32.94 -12.89
CA CYS A 402 -41.83 -33.94 -13.02
C CYS A 402 -42.12 -34.29 -14.49
N LYS A 403 -42.08 -33.32 -15.41
CA LYS A 403 -42.29 -33.56 -16.84
C LYS A 403 -41.17 -34.42 -17.42
N ARG A 404 -39.91 -34.10 -17.10
CA ARG A 404 -38.74 -34.86 -17.54
C ARG A 404 -38.73 -36.28 -16.98
N LEU A 405 -39.04 -36.46 -15.70
CA LEU A 405 -39.18 -37.78 -15.09
C LEU A 405 -40.31 -38.59 -15.75
N ARG A 406 -41.44 -37.98 -16.11
CA ARG A 406 -42.52 -38.65 -16.86
C ARG A 406 -42.13 -39.01 -18.28
N GLU A 407 -41.26 -38.25 -18.92
CA GLU A 407 -40.73 -38.57 -20.26
C GLU A 407 -39.71 -39.71 -20.18
N GLU A 408 -38.84 -39.70 -19.16
CA GLU A 408 -37.89 -40.78 -18.89
C GLU A 408 -38.60 -42.09 -18.54
N ILE A 409 -39.64 -42.04 -17.70
CA ILE A 409 -40.50 -43.20 -17.41
C ILE A 409 -41.14 -43.73 -18.70
N ARG A 410 -41.71 -42.86 -19.54
CA ARG A 410 -42.31 -43.28 -20.83
C ARG A 410 -41.28 -43.88 -21.79
N SER A 411 -40.06 -43.35 -21.80
CA SER A 411 -38.95 -43.90 -22.58
C SER A 411 -38.56 -45.30 -22.09
N MET A 412 -38.39 -45.48 -20.78
CA MET A 412 -38.10 -46.78 -20.17
C MET A 412 -39.23 -47.79 -20.39
N GLU A 413 -40.50 -47.37 -20.26
CA GLU A 413 -41.66 -48.21 -20.58
C GLU A 413 -41.66 -48.65 -22.05
N SER A 414 -41.31 -47.75 -22.97
CA SER A 414 -41.18 -48.07 -24.39
C SER A 414 -40.06 -49.07 -24.65
N GLN A 415 -38.90 -48.92 -24.00
CA GLN A 415 -37.80 -49.88 -24.07
C GLN A 415 -38.20 -51.25 -23.50
N ILE A 416 -38.90 -51.28 -22.37
CA ILE A 416 -39.41 -52.54 -21.78
C ILE A 416 -40.38 -53.23 -22.74
N ILE A 417 -41.29 -52.49 -23.38
CA ILE A 417 -42.21 -53.04 -24.39
C ILE A 417 -41.42 -53.62 -25.57
N GLN A 418 -40.39 -52.93 -26.05
CA GLN A 418 -39.56 -53.37 -27.16
C GLN A 418 -38.78 -54.64 -26.81
N LEU A 419 -38.10 -54.66 -25.67
CA LEU A 419 -37.40 -55.85 -25.16
C LEU A 419 -38.36 -57.01 -24.95
N THR A 420 -39.58 -56.76 -24.45
CA THR A 420 -40.60 -57.80 -24.30
C THR A 420 -41.09 -58.35 -25.65
N LYS A 421 -41.16 -57.53 -26.70
CA LYS A 421 -41.47 -58.00 -28.06
C LYS A 421 -40.34 -58.86 -28.61
N GLU A 422 -39.10 -58.41 -28.46
CA GLU A 422 -37.91 -59.16 -28.87
C GLU A 422 -37.82 -60.51 -28.15
N ASP A 423 -38.08 -60.54 -26.84
CA ASP A 423 -38.10 -61.80 -26.08
C ASP A 423 -39.21 -62.75 -26.54
N LYS A 424 -40.41 -62.24 -26.85
CA LYS A 424 -41.49 -63.06 -27.43
C LYS A 424 -41.12 -63.60 -28.81
N GLU A 425 -40.40 -62.84 -29.61
CA GLU A 425 -39.92 -63.27 -30.93
C GLU A 425 -38.81 -64.32 -30.82
N LYS A 426 -37.86 -64.12 -29.90
CA LYS A 426 -36.85 -65.14 -29.53
C LYS A 426 -37.52 -66.41 -29.01
N GLU A 427 -38.59 -66.30 -28.23
CA GLU A 427 -39.33 -67.47 -27.74
C GLU A 427 -40.03 -68.22 -28.88
N ARG A 428 -40.59 -67.52 -29.88
CA ARG A 428 -41.19 -68.13 -31.07
C ARG A 428 -40.16 -68.85 -31.93
N THR A 429 -39.05 -68.19 -32.26
CA THR A 429 -37.96 -68.79 -33.03
C THR A 429 -37.37 -70.00 -32.31
N LEU A 430 -37.25 -69.95 -30.98
CA LEU A 430 -36.80 -71.08 -30.18
C LEU A 430 -37.80 -72.25 -30.20
N LYS A 431 -39.12 -71.99 -30.22
CA LYS A 431 -40.16 -73.02 -30.41
C LYS A 431 -40.10 -73.64 -31.81
N GLU A 432 -39.92 -72.84 -32.85
CA GLU A 432 -39.74 -73.33 -34.23
C GLU A 432 -38.47 -74.18 -34.38
N LEU A 433 -37.35 -73.72 -33.83
CA LEU A 433 -36.11 -74.49 -33.78
C LEU A 433 -36.30 -75.82 -33.05
N LYS A 434 -36.96 -75.82 -31.88
CA LYS A 434 -37.27 -77.05 -31.14
C LYS A 434 -38.12 -78.02 -31.97
N PHE A 435 -39.14 -77.51 -32.65
CA PHE A 435 -39.97 -78.30 -33.55
C PHE A 435 -39.15 -78.91 -34.69
N ASN A 436 -38.32 -78.10 -35.36
CA ASN A 436 -37.42 -78.57 -36.43
C ASN A 436 -36.41 -79.61 -35.93
N TYR A 437 -35.82 -79.41 -34.74
CA TYR A 437 -34.93 -80.40 -34.13
C TYR A 437 -35.65 -81.71 -33.83
N GLU A 438 -36.89 -81.65 -33.35
CA GLU A 438 -37.70 -82.85 -33.11
C GLU A 438 -38.03 -83.58 -34.43
N GLU A 439 -38.33 -82.83 -35.49
CA GLU A 439 -38.59 -83.36 -36.83
C GLU A 439 -37.34 -83.98 -37.47
N ILE A 440 -36.19 -83.31 -37.40
CA ILE A 440 -34.89 -83.87 -37.79
C ILE A 440 -34.56 -85.09 -36.95
N GLY A 441 -34.81 -85.07 -35.63
CA GLY A 441 -34.62 -86.22 -34.75
C GLY A 441 -35.48 -87.42 -35.19
N LYS A 442 -36.72 -87.20 -35.61
CA LYS A 442 -37.58 -88.23 -36.20
C LYS A 442 -37.00 -88.74 -37.53
N GLN A 443 -36.55 -87.86 -38.41
CA GLN A 443 -35.91 -88.24 -39.68
C GLN A 443 -34.60 -89.01 -39.47
N VAL A 444 -33.73 -88.58 -38.57
CA VAL A 444 -32.49 -89.27 -38.20
C VAL A 444 -32.81 -90.63 -37.58
N THR A 445 -33.85 -90.75 -36.76
CA THR A 445 -34.28 -92.06 -36.23
C THR A 445 -34.75 -92.99 -37.35
N VAL A 446 -35.47 -92.48 -38.35
CA VAL A 446 -35.85 -93.24 -39.56
C VAL A 446 -34.63 -93.59 -40.39
N PHE A 447 -33.70 -92.66 -40.58
CA PHE A 447 -32.47 -92.86 -41.34
C PHE A 447 -31.52 -93.86 -40.67
N SER A 448 -31.41 -93.81 -39.33
CA SER A 448 -30.64 -94.76 -38.51
C SER A 448 -31.22 -96.17 -38.62
N ARG A 449 -32.56 -96.29 -38.75
CA ARG A 449 -33.23 -97.58 -39.03
C ARG A 449 -32.99 -98.08 -40.45
N CYS A 450 -32.72 -97.20 -41.41
CA CYS A 450 -32.40 -97.57 -42.80
C CYS A 450 -30.90 -97.79 -43.05
N VAL A 451 -30.03 -97.15 -42.27
CA VAL A 451 -28.56 -97.19 -42.39
C VAL A 451 -27.96 -97.77 -41.11
N THR A 452 -28.31 -99.01 -40.80
CA THR A 452 -27.42 -99.89 -40.03
C THR A 452 -27.68 -101.36 -40.40
N PRO A 453 -26.73 -102.03 -41.06
CA PRO A 453 -26.54 -103.45 -40.91
C PRO A 453 -25.27 -103.73 -40.07
N MET A 454 -25.41 -104.64 -39.10
CA MET A 454 -24.34 -105.33 -38.34
C MET A 454 -23.60 -104.45 -37.30
N SER A 455 -23.42 -104.80 -36.03
CA SER A 455 -23.51 -106.08 -35.34
C SER A 455 -23.44 -105.90 -33.80
N LEU A 456 -24.09 -106.80 -33.04
CA LEU A 456 -23.73 -107.33 -31.69
C LEU A 456 -23.46 -106.32 -30.54
N SER A 457 -23.93 -106.44 -29.31
CA SER A 457 -24.85 -107.33 -28.59
C SER A 457 -24.98 -106.77 -27.16
N GLN A 458 -26.21 -106.72 -26.65
CA GLN A 458 -26.65 -106.48 -25.26
C GLN A 458 -26.19 -107.60 -24.28
N PRO A 459 -26.46 -107.61 -22.94
CA PRO A 459 -27.56 -106.96 -22.18
C PRO A 459 -27.15 -106.21 -20.88
N GLU A 460 -27.84 -105.14 -20.46
CA GLU A 460 -29.15 -105.08 -19.77
C GLU A 460 -29.10 -105.53 -18.30
N GLN A 461 -29.19 -104.57 -17.37
CA GLN A 461 -30.05 -104.57 -16.17
C GLN A 461 -29.81 -103.32 -15.28
N THR A 462 -30.68 -102.33 -15.43
CA THR A 462 -31.18 -101.44 -14.35
C THR A 462 -32.40 -102.13 -13.69
N PRO A 463 -33.04 -101.66 -12.58
CA PRO A 463 -32.90 -100.36 -11.91
C PRO A 463 -32.94 -100.43 -10.36
N ALA A 464 -32.69 -99.30 -9.69
CA ALA A 464 -33.59 -98.72 -8.69
C ALA A 464 -32.85 -97.79 -7.70
N ALA A 465 -33.37 -96.56 -7.66
CA ALA A 465 -33.68 -95.83 -6.44
C ALA A 465 -32.53 -95.25 -5.58
N VAL A 466 -32.48 -93.91 -5.65
CA VAL A 466 -32.65 -93.01 -4.49
C VAL A 466 -31.39 -92.61 -3.70
N LYS A 467 -31.22 -91.27 -3.66
CA LYS A 467 -30.42 -90.41 -2.76
C LYS A 467 -28.97 -90.15 -3.13
N GLU A 468 -28.79 -89.17 -4.04
CA GLU A 468 -27.74 -88.16 -3.90
C GLU A 468 -27.84 -87.55 -2.49
N LYS A 469 -26.83 -87.83 -1.66
CA LYS A 469 -26.60 -87.12 -0.40
C LYS A 469 -25.72 -85.91 -0.69
N GLU A 470 -26.36 -84.74 -0.67
CA GLU A 470 -25.69 -83.46 -0.45
C GLU A 470 -24.68 -83.55 0.70
N PRO A 471 -23.47 -82.98 0.58
CA PRO A 471 -22.61 -82.77 1.72
C PRO A 471 -23.24 -81.71 2.64
N LYS A 472 -23.84 -82.16 3.74
CA LYS A 472 -24.17 -81.33 4.91
C LYS A 472 -22.86 -80.82 5.54
N SER A 473 -22.39 -79.67 5.08
CA SER A 473 -21.55 -78.80 5.91
C SER A 473 -22.34 -78.38 7.16
N PRO A 474 -21.73 -78.31 8.35
CA PRO A 474 -22.42 -77.89 9.56
C PRO A 474 -22.97 -76.48 9.37
N LYS A 475 -24.29 -76.33 9.55
CA LYS A 475 -24.99 -75.04 9.65
C LYS A 475 -24.44 -74.27 10.86
N ARG A 476 -23.31 -73.58 10.68
CA ARG A 476 -23.11 -72.31 11.38
C ARG A 476 -24.16 -71.37 10.81
N LYS A 477 -25.13 -70.95 11.63
CA LYS A 477 -25.98 -69.81 11.29
C LYS A 477 -25.04 -68.65 10.92
N LYS A 478 -24.86 -68.41 9.61
CA LYS A 478 -24.34 -67.15 9.13
C LYS A 478 -25.45 -66.15 9.47
N VAL A 479 -25.32 -65.52 10.62
CA VAL A 479 -25.96 -64.23 10.87
C VAL A 479 -25.60 -63.38 9.66
N SER A 480 -26.59 -62.97 8.87
CA SER A 480 -26.31 -62.19 7.66
C SER A 480 -25.49 -60.95 8.07
N GLU A 481 -24.61 -60.47 7.20
CA GLU A 481 -23.89 -59.22 7.50
C GLU A 481 -24.88 -58.09 7.85
N GLU A 482 -26.08 -58.09 7.28
CA GLU A 482 -27.21 -57.23 7.64
C GLU A 482 -27.60 -57.36 9.12
N GLN A 483 -27.75 -58.57 9.64
CA GLN A 483 -28.09 -58.81 11.04
C GLN A 483 -26.93 -58.48 11.99
N LYS A 484 -25.67 -58.55 11.54
CA LYS A 484 -24.51 -58.09 12.32
C LYS A 484 -24.43 -56.56 12.32
N ARG A 485 -24.72 -55.91 11.19
CA ARG A 485 -24.81 -54.44 11.06
C ARG A 485 -25.95 -53.89 11.91
N GLN A 486 -27.14 -54.48 11.86
CA GLN A 486 -28.28 -54.08 12.70
C GLN A 486 -28.01 -54.28 14.19
N LYS A 487 -27.28 -55.34 14.58
CA LYS A 487 -26.84 -55.51 15.97
C LYS A 487 -25.83 -54.46 16.42
N LEU A 488 -24.94 -54.02 15.52
CA LEU A 488 -23.94 -52.99 15.79
C LEU A 488 -24.60 -51.61 15.92
N VAL A 489 -25.54 -51.27 15.04
CA VAL A 489 -26.33 -50.02 15.11
C VAL A 489 -27.13 -49.97 16.42
N LEU A 490 -27.80 -51.07 16.80
CA LEU A 490 -28.51 -51.17 18.09
C LEU A 490 -27.59 -51.11 19.32
N LEU A 491 -26.30 -51.47 19.20
CA LEU A 491 -25.32 -51.35 20.30
C LEU A 491 -24.77 -49.92 20.40
N ILE A 492 -24.52 -49.28 19.26
CA ILE A 492 -24.07 -47.88 19.18
C ILE A 492 -25.16 -46.93 19.67
N GLU A 493 -26.41 -47.12 19.23
CA GLU A 493 -27.56 -46.32 19.69
C GLU A 493 -27.85 -46.49 21.19
N LYS A 494 -27.61 -47.69 21.74
CA LYS A 494 -27.90 -47.99 23.15
C LYS A 494 -26.77 -47.64 24.12
N GLU A 495 -25.52 -47.53 23.66
CA GLU A 495 -24.36 -47.16 24.51
C GLU A 495 -23.87 -45.71 24.32
N LEU A 496 -24.28 -44.99 23.27
CA LEU A 496 -24.09 -43.53 23.17
C LEU A 496 -24.82 -42.76 24.28
N GLN A 497 -25.84 -43.36 24.89
CA GLN A 497 -26.53 -42.81 26.06
C GLN A 497 -25.95 -43.29 27.41
N GLY A 498 -24.95 -44.19 27.42
CA GLY A 498 -24.53 -44.95 28.62
C GLY A 498 -23.04 -44.89 29.01
N GLY A 499 -22.18 -44.17 28.30
CA GLY A 499 -20.86 -43.76 28.79
C GLY A 499 -19.87 -44.87 29.19
N GLN A 500 -19.83 -46.03 28.50
CA GLN A 500 -18.80 -47.06 28.74
C GLN A 500 -17.98 -47.40 27.46
N PRO A 501 -16.95 -46.60 27.11
CA PRO A 501 -16.19 -46.78 25.86
C PRO A 501 -15.32 -48.05 25.80
N ASP A 502 -14.99 -48.67 26.94
CA ASP A 502 -14.06 -49.81 26.99
C ASP A 502 -14.61 -51.13 26.44
N LYS A 503 -15.94 -51.31 26.42
CA LYS A 503 -16.57 -52.51 25.85
C LYS A 503 -16.59 -52.47 24.33
N ILE A 504 -16.87 -51.30 23.75
CA ILE A 504 -16.84 -51.04 22.30
C ILE A 504 -15.43 -51.28 21.76
N LEU A 505 -14.39 -50.80 22.47
CA LEU A 505 -13.00 -51.01 22.06
C LEU A 505 -12.57 -52.49 22.06
N LYS A 506 -13.13 -53.32 22.95
CA LYS A 506 -12.83 -54.77 23.00
C LYS A 506 -13.47 -55.53 21.85
N GLU A 507 -14.68 -55.19 21.44
CA GLU A 507 -15.32 -55.83 20.28
C GLU A 507 -14.73 -55.35 18.95
N LEU A 508 -14.38 -54.06 18.81
CA LEU A 508 -13.71 -53.53 17.61
C LEU A 508 -12.34 -54.20 17.36
N LYS A 509 -11.59 -54.56 18.42
CA LYS A 509 -10.32 -55.31 18.30
C LYS A 509 -10.48 -56.73 17.71
N THR A 510 -11.69 -57.29 17.67
CA THR A 510 -11.94 -58.62 17.09
C THR A 510 -12.33 -58.59 15.62
N ILE A 511 -12.55 -57.40 15.05
CA ILE A 511 -13.03 -57.23 13.67
C ILE A 511 -11.87 -56.76 12.79
N GLY A 512 -11.13 -57.74 12.25
CA GLY A 512 -10.22 -57.54 11.12
C GLY A 512 -8.81 -57.09 11.48
N LYS A 513 -7.87 -57.37 10.57
CA LYS A 513 -6.47 -56.91 10.67
C LYS A 513 -6.44 -55.38 10.46
N PRO A 514 -5.50 -54.65 11.10
CA PRO A 514 -5.33 -53.22 10.86
C PRO A 514 -5.17 -52.95 9.36
N ASN A 515 -5.86 -51.92 8.86
CA ASN A 515 -5.87 -51.42 7.47
C ASN A 515 -6.75 -52.17 6.45
N GLN A 516 -7.69 -53.02 6.89
CA GLN A 516 -8.72 -53.56 6.01
C GLN A 516 -10.13 -53.39 6.58
N GLY A 517 -10.89 -52.47 5.99
CA GLY A 517 -12.35 -52.36 6.16
C GLY A 517 -12.82 -51.08 6.84
N VAL A 518 -14.13 -50.83 6.71
CA VAL A 518 -14.84 -49.61 7.14
C VAL A 518 -14.66 -49.31 8.63
N ALA A 519 -14.51 -50.35 9.48
CA ALA A 519 -14.26 -50.18 10.91
C ALA A 519 -12.89 -49.56 11.23
N SER A 520 -11.86 -49.81 10.40
CA SER A 520 -10.53 -49.21 10.57
C SER A 520 -10.56 -47.71 10.27
N LYS A 521 -11.33 -47.31 9.24
CA LYS A 521 -11.52 -45.89 8.88
C LYS A 521 -12.33 -45.13 9.94
N ILE A 522 -13.34 -45.75 10.55
CA ILE A 522 -14.13 -45.11 11.63
C ILE A 522 -13.27 -44.85 12.88
N VAL A 523 -12.32 -45.74 13.20
CA VAL A 523 -11.38 -45.55 14.32
C VAL A 523 -10.33 -44.47 14.02
N GLU A 524 -9.92 -44.29 12.77
CA GLU A 524 -9.03 -43.19 12.34
C GLU A 524 -9.73 -41.83 12.38
N ILE A 525 -10.96 -41.75 11.87
CA ILE A 525 -11.74 -40.49 11.82
C ILE A 525 -12.00 -39.96 13.23
N ASN A 526 -12.39 -40.83 14.18
CA ASN A 526 -12.66 -40.39 15.55
C ASN A 526 -11.38 -40.10 16.36
N ARG A 527 -10.20 -40.61 15.96
CA ARG A 527 -8.94 -40.26 16.63
C ARG A 527 -8.51 -38.80 16.41
N GLY A 528 -8.88 -38.21 15.27
CA GLY A 528 -8.61 -36.80 14.98
C GLY A 528 -9.43 -35.85 15.86
N GLU A 529 -10.70 -36.15 16.07
CA GLU A 529 -11.60 -35.33 16.89
C GLU A 529 -11.28 -35.40 18.40
N PHE A 530 -10.77 -36.53 18.89
CA PHE A 530 -10.36 -36.65 20.29
C PHE A 530 -9.05 -35.90 20.62
N LEU A 531 -8.18 -35.69 19.63
CA LEU A 531 -6.89 -35.01 19.82
C LEU A 531 -6.99 -33.49 19.66
N SER A 532 -7.97 -32.98 18.91
CA SER A 532 -8.17 -31.53 18.72
C SER A 532 -8.75 -30.83 19.96
N GLN A 533 -9.32 -31.57 20.91
CA GLN A 533 -9.85 -31.03 22.18
C GLN A 533 -8.79 -30.88 23.28
N TYR A 534 -7.54 -31.29 23.04
CA TYR A 534 -6.43 -31.10 23.97
C TYR A 534 -5.40 -30.11 23.38
N LYS A 535 -5.66 -28.81 23.52
CA LYS A 535 -4.60 -27.78 23.42
C LYS A 535 -3.98 -27.59 24.81
N PRO A 536 -2.69 -27.87 25.03
CA PRO A 536 -2.03 -27.43 26.26
C PRO A 536 -1.84 -25.91 26.20
N ALA A 537 -2.12 -25.22 27.32
CA ALA A 537 -1.91 -23.78 27.46
C ALA A 537 -0.42 -23.43 27.29
N PRO A 538 -0.09 -22.26 26.70
CA PRO A 538 1.29 -21.85 26.52
C PRO A 538 1.96 -21.59 27.88
N SER A 539 3.10 -22.22 28.10
CA SER A 539 3.99 -21.89 29.22
C SER A 539 4.70 -20.57 28.92
N LEU A 540 4.45 -19.55 29.73
CA LEU A 540 5.24 -18.32 29.77
C LEU A 540 6.68 -18.65 30.17
N GLY A 541 7.62 -18.27 29.32
CA GLY A 541 9.05 -18.27 29.56
C GLY A 541 9.64 -17.00 28.98
#